data_AF-A0A914JKI9-F1
#
_entry.id   AF-A0A914JKI9-F1
#
_cell.length_a   1.000
_cell.length_b   1.000
_cell.length_c   1.000
_cell.angle_alpha   90.00
_cell.angle_beta   90.00
_cell.angle_gamma   90.00
#
_symmetry.space_group_name_H-M   'P 1'
#
loop_
_entity.id
_entity.type
_entity.pdbx_description
1 polymer ?
#
loop_
_entity_poly.entity_id
_entity_poly.type
_entity_poly.pdbx_seq_one_letter_code
_entity_poly.pdbx_strand_id
1 'polypeptide(L)'
;MPSEDVGGSEGISGIVKPGKTDITGDVHMDNMDAVFIIKQKHLEAVLGIHEGATLKEVTSSEDAIMIAQTILSSLDSSALNSKEAIVSAVEELLHQLIPDFKNPADSAVVDPQLKLGSVFKIDFLDTVAGVKSYAILRYFIGTFHRLTELIVSQNFDATMKEYFTDVEAAILSYFTVFLRGYTSDEQTLKDISYSFTRLLLLEQFPQSLLYKVINFALNEDYCDSDCLADIFNPVFDVLRLCVSCSSLLQTNDLVMEKPFILMRSLLQIKVGNNRPLTDVVCARPDFDPKPYTGHRGRELSKLTFLGPFLNLGLCDFGTEFYSYLGSEQYFAGDHIPIDETRFKLYEGYQHRMNSYRRYMFDIVHTCLVNGPTRDKSLEFISSILKANKKRSQLQADATKLATDAFMLNLMYVLLNLSEKITLDKVDMNYIFHPKCRMDVRDETRLKYNSDEVIEYEKELDLTADPKFPTELIEYEKELDLTADPKFPTECFFMTVHAVQLSYNSSTEELKRIKRHVSQINSTIREIEQEIKNATAQNRMNNSLMDNLKRHKLTHKQLVRAMLCFECSLRDRALVDSTLMFTNKQLNFLISMIDPN
;
A
#
# COMPACT_ATOMS: atom_id res chain seq x y z
N MET A 1 1.80 48.30 8.86
CA MET A 1 1.63 49.50 8.02
C MET A 1 2.99 50.10 7.77
N PRO A 2 3.39 50.50 6.55
CA PRO A 2 2.73 50.47 5.22
C PRO A 2 3.36 49.38 4.29
N SER A 3 2.61 48.57 3.53
CA SER A 3 2.11 48.72 2.14
C SER A 3 3.17 48.80 1.03
N GLU A 4 3.39 47.69 0.30
CA GLU A 4 3.16 47.55 -1.17
C GLU A 4 3.64 46.18 -1.72
N ASP A 5 2.77 45.59 -2.54
CA ASP A 5 2.94 44.64 -3.65
C ASP A 5 3.62 43.26 -3.50
N VAL A 6 2.77 42.23 -3.41
CA VAL A 6 3.08 40.85 -3.82
C VAL A 6 2.14 40.46 -4.95
N GLY A 7 2.74 40.16 -6.10
CA GLY A 7 2.10 39.76 -7.35
C GLY A 7 1.33 38.44 -7.23
N GLY A 8 0.18 38.42 -7.89
CA GLY A 8 -0.75 37.30 -7.93
C GLY A 8 -0.21 36.08 -8.67
N SER A 9 -0.57 34.91 -8.15
CA SER A 9 -0.54 33.64 -8.88
C SER A 9 -1.86 33.49 -9.62
N GLU A 10 -1.79 33.35 -10.94
CA GLU A 10 -2.93 33.05 -11.81
C GLU A 10 -3.39 31.61 -11.55
N GLY A 11 -4.45 31.48 -10.75
CA GLY A 11 -5.26 30.27 -10.67
C GLY A 11 -6.14 30.18 -11.92
N ILE A 12 -6.10 29.05 -12.61
CA ILE A 12 -6.98 28.72 -13.72
C ILE A 12 -8.40 28.54 -13.16
N SER A 13 -9.16 29.64 -13.10
CA SER A 13 -10.58 29.65 -12.77
C SER A 13 -11.39 29.52 -14.06
N GLY A 14 -11.76 28.29 -14.40
CA GLY A 14 -12.67 27.98 -15.49
C GLY A 14 -13.86 27.15 -15.01
N ILE A 15 -14.44 27.50 -13.86
CA ILE A 15 -15.72 26.93 -13.41
C ILE A 15 -16.78 27.99 -13.68
N VAL A 16 -17.56 27.77 -14.74
CA VAL A 16 -18.76 28.55 -15.04
C VAL A 16 -19.73 28.35 -13.88
N LYS A 17 -20.04 29.43 -13.16
CA LYS A 17 -21.11 29.43 -12.14
C LYS A 17 -22.43 29.09 -12.84
N PRO A 18 -23.24 28.14 -12.33
CA PRO A 18 -24.59 27.98 -12.83
C PRO A 18 -25.41 29.22 -12.45
N GLY A 19 -26.12 29.78 -13.42
CA GLY A 19 -27.06 30.87 -13.18
C GLY A 19 -28.14 30.39 -12.22
N LYS A 20 -28.45 31.21 -11.21
CA LYS A 20 -29.62 31.01 -10.35
C LYS A 20 -30.88 31.07 -11.21
N THR A 21 -31.50 29.92 -11.44
CA THR A 21 -32.90 29.86 -11.89
C THR A 21 -33.79 29.92 -10.65
N ASP A 22 -34.44 31.06 -10.45
CA ASP A 22 -35.57 31.17 -9.50
C ASP A 22 -36.71 30.30 -10.05
N ILE A 23 -36.94 29.15 -9.42
CA ILE A 23 -38.07 28.26 -9.72
C ILE A 23 -39.15 28.51 -8.67
N THR A 24 -39.81 29.67 -8.75
CA THR A 24 -41.10 29.91 -8.09
C THR A 24 -41.99 30.70 -9.04
N GLY A 25 -42.59 29.99 -10.00
CA GLY A 25 -43.64 30.53 -10.87
C GLY A 25 -44.95 29.82 -10.55
N ASP A 26 -45.95 30.60 -10.12
CA ASP A 26 -47.31 30.17 -9.83
C ASP A 26 -47.93 29.35 -10.98
N VAL A 27 -48.28 28.09 -10.69
CA VAL A 27 -49.16 27.28 -11.53
C VAL A 27 -50.17 26.57 -10.62
N HIS A 28 -51.44 26.98 -10.70
CA HIS A 28 -52.56 26.21 -10.17
C HIS A 28 -52.78 24.97 -11.07
N MET A 29 -52.18 23.84 -10.67
CA MET A 29 -52.49 22.49 -11.15
C MET A 29 -52.76 21.61 -9.92
N ASP A 30 -53.51 20.51 -10.11
CA ASP A 30 -53.76 19.54 -9.05
C ASP A 30 -52.43 19.15 -8.36
N ASN A 31 -52.45 19.10 -7.02
CA ASN A 31 -51.26 19.04 -6.17
C ASN A 31 -50.30 17.86 -6.50
N MET A 32 -50.81 16.84 -7.21
CA MET A 32 -50.07 15.65 -7.63
C MET A 32 -49.24 15.86 -8.92
N ASP A 33 -49.74 16.66 -9.86
CA ASP A 33 -49.05 16.97 -11.13
C ASP A 33 -47.90 17.97 -10.92
N ALA A 34 -48.07 18.91 -9.98
CA ALA A 34 -47.02 19.85 -9.62
C ALA A 34 -45.81 19.15 -8.97
N VAL A 35 -46.04 18.18 -8.08
CA VAL A 35 -44.97 17.39 -7.43
C VAL A 35 -44.23 16.51 -8.45
N PHE A 36 -44.97 15.92 -9.40
CA PHE A 36 -44.38 15.14 -10.49
C PHE A 36 -43.42 15.97 -11.35
N ILE A 37 -43.85 17.15 -11.81
CA ILE A 37 -43.02 18.06 -12.62
C ILE A 37 -41.76 18.50 -11.85
N ILE A 38 -41.89 18.73 -10.54
CA ILE A 38 -40.76 19.09 -9.67
C ILE A 38 -39.75 17.94 -9.58
N LYS A 39 -40.20 16.70 -9.32
CA LYS A 39 -39.32 15.51 -9.26
C LYS A 39 -38.59 15.27 -10.58
N GLN A 40 -39.27 15.42 -11.70
CA GLN A 40 -38.69 15.27 -13.05
C GLN A 40 -37.61 16.33 -13.31
N LYS A 41 -37.89 17.61 -13.03
CA LYS A 41 -36.90 18.70 -13.18
C LYS A 41 -35.68 18.51 -12.30
N HIS A 42 -35.86 18.00 -11.08
CA HIS A 42 -34.74 17.69 -10.19
C HIS A 42 -33.92 16.51 -10.71
N LEU A 43 -34.54 15.48 -11.31
CA LEU A 43 -33.82 14.37 -11.93
C LEU A 43 -32.99 14.83 -13.13
N GLU A 44 -33.58 15.68 -13.98
CA GLU A 44 -32.88 16.35 -15.08
C GLU A 44 -31.67 17.15 -14.58
N ALA A 45 -31.83 17.90 -13.49
CA ALA A 45 -30.75 18.68 -12.89
C ALA A 45 -29.62 17.80 -12.35
N VAL A 46 -29.97 16.70 -11.66
CA VAL A 46 -28.99 15.75 -11.14
C VAL A 46 -28.20 15.10 -12.28
N LEU A 47 -28.88 14.61 -13.31
CA LEU A 47 -28.26 13.98 -14.47
C LEU A 47 -27.59 14.98 -15.43
N GLY A 48 -27.83 16.29 -15.25
CA GLY A 48 -27.25 17.35 -16.09
C GLY A 48 -27.87 17.44 -17.48
N ILE A 49 -29.12 17.00 -17.62
CA ILE A 49 -29.89 16.98 -18.87
C ILE A 49 -30.69 18.29 -18.95
N HIS A 50 -30.00 19.39 -19.21
CA HIS A 50 -30.62 20.71 -19.40
C HIS A 50 -30.13 21.37 -20.70
N GLU A 51 -30.96 22.23 -21.28
CA GLU A 51 -30.58 23.06 -22.43
C GLU A 51 -29.46 24.03 -22.04
N GLY A 52 -28.21 23.64 -22.34
CA GLY A 52 -27.02 24.48 -22.20
C GLY A 52 -26.18 24.16 -20.96
N ALA A 53 -25.27 23.19 -21.11
CA ALA A 53 -23.84 23.29 -20.78
C ALA A 53 -23.23 21.91 -20.45
N THR A 54 -23.85 21.07 -19.61
CA THR A 54 -23.13 19.92 -19.01
C THR A 54 -23.19 18.62 -19.83
N LEU A 55 -24.36 18.22 -20.39
CA LEU A 55 -24.41 17.01 -21.24
C LEU A 55 -23.73 17.21 -22.61
N LYS A 56 -23.72 18.46 -23.12
CA LYS A 56 -23.06 18.84 -24.38
C LYS A 56 -21.52 18.79 -24.32
N GLU A 57 -20.94 18.85 -23.11
CA GLU A 57 -19.49 18.71 -22.90
C GLU A 57 -19.02 17.24 -22.93
N VAL A 58 -19.93 16.30 -22.64
CA VAL A 58 -19.60 14.89 -22.40
C VAL A 58 -20.11 13.97 -23.52
N THR A 59 -21.19 14.35 -24.19
CA THR A 59 -21.80 13.64 -25.33
C THR A 59 -21.88 14.56 -26.54
N SER A 60 -21.78 14.00 -27.74
CA SER A 60 -21.93 14.76 -29.00
C SER A 60 -23.12 14.37 -29.86
N SER A 61 -23.86 13.37 -29.41
CA SER A 61 -25.06 12.90 -30.11
C SER A 61 -26.22 13.76 -29.61
N GLU A 62 -26.69 14.69 -30.46
CA GLU A 62 -27.97 15.37 -30.18
C GLU A 62 -29.11 14.36 -30.05
N ASP A 63 -29.01 13.22 -30.74
CA ASP A 63 -29.94 12.10 -30.65
C ASP A 63 -29.94 11.45 -29.26
N ALA A 64 -28.79 11.29 -28.60
CA ALA A 64 -28.71 10.71 -27.25
C ALA A 64 -29.35 11.63 -26.20
N ILE A 65 -29.14 12.94 -26.34
CA ILE A 65 -29.78 13.96 -25.48
C ILE A 65 -31.29 13.93 -25.72
N MET A 66 -31.73 13.84 -26.97
CA MET A 66 -33.14 13.76 -27.35
C MET A 66 -33.80 12.47 -26.84
N ILE A 67 -33.11 11.33 -26.92
CA ILE A 67 -33.57 10.04 -26.38
C ILE A 67 -33.69 10.11 -24.86
N ALA A 68 -32.69 10.66 -24.17
CA ALA A 68 -32.76 10.83 -22.71
C ALA A 68 -33.90 11.77 -22.28
N GLN A 69 -34.12 12.87 -23.01
CA GLN A 69 -35.27 13.76 -22.83
C GLN A 69 -36.61 13.07 -23.14
N THR A 70 -36.64 12.17 -24.13
CA THR A 70 -37.81 11.37 -24.49
C THR A 70 -38.14 10.35 -23.40
N ILE A 71 -37.15 9.65 -22.85
CA ILE A 71 -37.33 8.72 -21.74
C ILE A 71 -37.84 9.47 -20.50
N LEU A 72 -37.23 10.60 -20.16
CA LEU A 72 -37.66 11.44 -19.03
C LEU A 72 -39.08 11.98 -19.20
N SER A 73 -39.47 12.37 -20.41
CA SER A 73 -40.84 12.84 -20.71
C SER A 73 -41.86 11.70 -20.83
N SER A 74 -41.41 10.45 -20.98
CA SER A 74 -42.26 9.26 -20.98
C SER A 74 -42.55 8.70 -19.57
N LEU A 75 -41.86 9.21 -18.53
CA LEU A 75 -42.13 8.84 -17.14
C LEU A 75 -43.51 9.36 -16.73
N ASP A 76 -44.26 8.54 -15.99
CA ASP A 76 -45.57 8.90 -15.45
C ASP A 76 -45.50 9.20 -13.93
N SER A 77 -46.60 9.73 -13.39
CA SER A 77 -46.69 10.04 -11.96
C SER A 77 -46.60 8.80 -11.05
N SER A 78 -46.82 7.60 -11.59
CA SER A 78 -46.66 6.34 -10.85
C SER A 78 -45.18 5.90 -10.76
N ALA A 79 -44.39 6.11 -11.81
CA ALA A 79 -42.98 5.75 -11.86
C ALA A 79 -42.09 6.55 -10.89
N LEU A 80 -42.34 7.85 -10.70
CA LEU A 80 -41.56 8.70 -9.77
C LEU A 80 -41.97 8.59 -8.29
N ASN A 81 -42.89 7.67 -7.98
CA ASN A 81 -43.36 7.39 -6.62
C ASN A 81 -43.02 5.96 -6.16
N SER A 82 -42.49 5.10 -7.04
CA SER A 82 -42.00 3.77 -6.69
C SER A 82 -40.49 3.73 -6.82
N LYS A 83 -39.81 3.25 -5.77
CA LYS A 83 -38.36 3.04 -5.76
C LYS A 83 -37.88 2.18 -6.93
N GLU A 84 -38.57 1.08 -7.23
CA GLU A 84 -38.20 0.16 -8.31
C GLU A 84 -38.27 0.83 -9.69
N ALA A 85 -39.30 1.67 -9.90
CA ALA A 85 -39.48 2.38 -11.15
C ALA A 85 -38.46 3.52 -11.32
N ILE A 86 -38.09 4.22 -10.23
CA ILE A 86 -36.99 5.20 -10.23
C ILE A 86 -35.67 4.53 -10.59
N VAL A 87 -35.36 3.39 -9.97
CA VAL A 87 -34.13 2.64 -10.24
C VAL A 87 -34.07 2.21 -11.71
N SER A 88 -35.14 1.56 -12.21
CA SER A 88 -35.20 1.13 -13.61
C SER A 88 -35.07 2.30 -14.59
N ALA A 89 -35.74 3.43 -14.33
CA ALA A 89 -35.68 4.60 -15.19
C ALA A 89 -34.28 5.21 -15.24
N VAL A 90 -33.62 5.36 -14.09
CA VAL A 90 -32.26 5.91 -14.01
C VAL A 90 -31.24 4.97 -14.65
N GLU A 91 -31.37 3.66 -14.44
CA GLU A 91 -30.49 2.66 -15.06
C GLU A 91 -30.65 2.64 -16.58
N GLU A 92 -31.88 2.69 -17.09
CA GLU A 92 -32.16 2.77 -18.53
C GLU A 92 -31.58 4.06 -19.15
N LEU A 93 -31.77 5.21 -18.48
CA LEU A 93 -31.21 6.48 -18.91
C LEU A 93 -29.68 6.43 -18.98
N LEU A 94 -29.02 5.91 -17.94
CA LEU A 94 -27.55 5.80 -17.91
C LEU A 94 -27.04 4.79 -18.95
N HIS A 95 -27.77 3.69 -19.17
CA HIS A 95 -27.44 2.69 -20.17
C HIS A 95 -27.46 3.24 -21.60
N GLN A 96 -28.41 4.13 -21.90
CA GLN A 96 -28.51 4.79 -23.22
C GLN A 96 -27.49 5.94 -23.36
N LEU A 97 -27.19 6.66 -22.28
CA LEU A 97 -26.30 7.83 -22.33
C LEU A 97 -24.82 7.46 -22.45
N ILE A 98 -24.36 6.44 -21.72
CA ILE A 98 -22.94 6.10 -21.59
C ILE A 98 -22.27 5.63 -22.90
N PRO A 99 -22.94 4.86 -23.78
CA PRO A 99 -22.41 4.49 -25.09
C PRO A 99 -22.01 5.69 -25.98
N ASP A 100 -22.66 6.84 -25.84
CA ASP A 100 -22.39 8.02 -26.69
C ASP A 100 -21.36 8.99 -26.10
N PHE A 101 -20.73 8.63 -24.98
CA PHE A 101 -19.64 9.43 -24.40
C PHE A 101 -18.43 9.43 -25.32
N LYS A 102 -17.92 10.62 -25.63
CA LYS A 102 -16.70 10.79 -26.40
C LYS A 102 -15.45 10.56 -25.55
N ASN A 103 -14.37 10.16 -26.21
CA ASN A 103 -13.04 10.32 -25.65
C ASN A 103 -12.81 11.83 -25.38
N PRO A 104 -12.34 12.20 -24.19
CA PRO A 104 -11.90 13.58 -23.92
C PRO A 104 -10.91 14.01 -25.00
N ALA A 105 -11.01 15.25 -25.48
CA ALA A 105 -10.01 15.79 -26.41
C ALA A 105 -8.60 15.68 -25.79
N ASP A 106 -7.58 15.43 -26.61
CA ASP A 106 -6.15 15.33 -26.24
C ASP A 106 -5.58 16.57 -25.50
N SER A 107 -6.41 17.56 -25.17
CA SER A 107 -6.08 18.83 -24.53
C SER A 107 -6.27 18.85 -23.01
N ALA A 108 -6.59 17.73 -22.36
CA ALA A 108 -6.41 17.65 -20.91
C ALA A 108 -4.90 17.69 -20.63
N VAL A 109 -4.35 18.91 -20.56
CA VAL A 109 -2.97 19.18 -20.16
C VAL A 109 -2.80 18.55 -18.79
N VAL A 110 -2.29 17.32 -18.76
CA VAL A 110 -1.83 16.70 -17.53
C VAL A 110 -0.74 17.62 -17.05
N ASP A 111 -0.98 18.30 -15.92
CA ASP A 111 0.01 19.12 -15.25
C ASP A 111 1.35 18.37 -15.30
N PRO A 112 2.41 18.95 -15.87
CA PRO A 112 3.72 18.31 -15.99
C PRO A 112 4.23 17.74 -14.66
N GLN A 113 3.78 18.27 -13.52
CA GLN A 113 4.15 17.84 -12.17
C GLN A 113 3.41 16.57 -11.69
N LEU A 114 2.34 16.15 -12.37
CA LEU A 114 1.44 15.03 -11.98
C LEU A 114 1.43 13.86 -12.99
N LYS A 115 2.52 13.70 -13.75
CA LYS A 115 2.72 12.56 -14.67
C LYS A 115 3.05 11.27 -13.93
N LEU A 116 2.03 10.62 -13.40
CA LEU A 116 2.08 9.33 -12.69
C LEU A 116 2.75 8.25 -13.54
N GLY A 117 2.38 8.15 -14.82
CA GLY A 117 2.86 7.10 -15.72
C GLY A 117 4.37 7.17 -15.96
N SER A 118 4.90 8.38 -16.18
CA SER A 118 6.35 8.59 -16.34
C SER A 118 7.17 8.20 -15.11
N VAL A 119 6.63 8.42 -13.90
CA VAL A 119 7.30 8.12 -12.63
C VAL A 119 7.29 6.62 -12.38
N PHE A 120 6.14 5.97 -12.58
CA PHE A 120 5.98 4.53 -12.31
C PHE A 120 6.29 3.65 -13.52
N LYS A 121 6.67 4.20 -14.68
CA LYS A 121 6.86 3.47 -15.95
C LYS A 121 5.60 2.71 -16.37
N ILE A 122 4.46 3.35 -16.16
CA ILE A 122 3.12 2.85 -16.49
C ILE A 122 2.47 3.90 -17.38
N ASP A 123 2.88 3.96 -18.65
CA ASP A 123 2.45 5.01 -19.58
C ASP A 123 0.94 5.20 -19.63
N PHE A 124 0.21 4.09 -19.45
CA PHE A 124 -1.25 4.09 -19.44
C PHE A 124 -1.84 5.01 -18.36
N LEU A 125 -1.22 5.15 -17.19
CA LEU A 125 -1.70 6.06 -16.15
C LEU A 125 -1.71 7.52 -16.60
N ASP A 126 -0.90 7.93 -17.57
CA ASP A 126 -0.92 9.30 -18.09
C ASP A 126 -1.85 9.44 -19.30
N THR A 127 -2.07 8.38 -20.08
CA THR A 127 -2.97 8.40 -21.25
C THR A 127 -4.44 8.16 -20.90
N VAL A 128 -4.75 7.58 -19.72
CA VAL A 128 -6.15 7.27 -19.34
C VAL A 128 -7.07 8.49 -19.28
N ALA A 129 -6.51 9.70 -19.17
CA ALA A 129 -7.30 10.93 -19.22
C ALA A 129 -8.00 11.14 -20.58
N GLY A 130 -7.50 10.53 -21.65
CA GLY A 130 -8.11 10.56 -22.99
C GLY A 130 -9.04 9.39 -23.29
N VAL A 131 -9.33 8.50 -22.31
CA VAL A 131 -10.19 7.33 -22.51
C VAL A 131 -11.62 7.62 -22.05
N LYS A 132 -12.60 7.10 -22.80
CA LYS A 132 -14.04 7.18 -22.49
C LYS A 132 -14.38 6.82 -21.03
N SER A 133 -13.76 5.78 -20.47
CA SER A 133 -13.98 5.36 -19.07
C SER A 133 -13.66 6.47 -18.05
N TYR A 134 -12.67 7.31 -18.32
CA TYR A 134 -12.34 8.46 -17.47
C TYR A 134 -13.40 9.56 -17.56
N ALA A 135 -13.95 9.82 -18.74
CA ALA A 135 -15.06 10.77 -18.93
C ALA A 135 -16.31 10.31 -18.16
N ILE A 136 -16.63 9.02 -18.22
CA ILE A 136 -17.75 8.41 -17.50
C ILE A 136 -17.57 8.57 -15.98
N LEU A 137 -16.39 8.26 -15.46
CA LEU A 137 -16.09 8.46 -14.02
C LEU A 137 -16.24 9.93 -13.59
N ARG A 138 -15.76 10.87 -14.41
CA ARG A 138 -15.92 12.31 -14.15
C ARG A 138 -17.38 12.74 -14.17
N TYR A 139 -18.17 12.19 -15.08
CA TYR A 139 -19.61 12.43 -15.12
C TYR A 139 -20.29 11.94 -13.85
N PHE A 140 -20.02 10.71 -13.37
CA PHE A 140 -20.57 10.21 -12.11
C PHE A 140 -20.20 11.10 -10.91
N ILE A 141 -18.95 11.56 -10.83
CA ILE A 141 -18.52 12.54 -9.81
C ILE A 141 -19.35 13.84 -9.91
N GLY A 142 -19.56 14.35 -11.12
CA GLY A 142 -20.36 15.54 -11.37
C GLY A 142 -21.83 15.37 -10.99
N THR A 143 -22.43 14.23 -11.34
CA THR A 143 -23.82 13.87 -10.98
C THR A 143 -23.98 13.83 -9.46
N PHE A 144 -23.02 13.21 -8.76
CA PHE A 144 -23.02 13.18 -7.31
C PHE A 144 -22.88 14.58 -6.67
N HIS A 145 -22.02 15.42 -7.24
CA HIS A 145 -21.86 16.80 -6.79
C HIS A 145 -23.16 17.60 -6.94
N ARG A 146 -23.81 17.51 -8.11
CA ARG A 146 -25.11 18.16 -8.36
C ARG A 146 -26.20 17.67 -7.42
N LEU A 147 -26.29 16.35 -7.18
CA LEU A 147 -27.23 15.79 -6.23
C LEU A 147 -27.00 16.33 -4.81
N THR A 148 -25.74 16.34 -4.36
CA THR A 148 -25.38 16.85 -3.03
C THR A 148 -25.68 18.35 -2.90
N GLU A 149 -25.33 19.14 -3.90
CA GLU A 149 -25.60 20.58 -3.93
C GLU A 149 -27.10 20.89 -3.93
N LEU A 150 -27.90 20.12 -4.67
CA LEU A 150 -29.35 20.24 -4.70
C LEU A 150 -29.95 19.98 -3.31
N ILE A 151 -29.55 18.88 -2.66
CA ILE A 151 -30.03 18.51 -1.31
C ILE A 151 -29.64 19.55 -0.26
N VAL A 152 -28.45 20.16 -0.37
CA VAL A 152 -27.97 21.17 0.59
C VAL A 152 -28.60 22.55 0.36
N SER A 153 -28.83 22.92 -0.90
CA SER A 153 -29.33 24.25 -1.26
C SER A 153 -30.82 24.45 -0.96
N GLN A 154 -31.60 23.37 -0.86
CA GLN A 154 -33.04 23.43 -0.65
C GLN A 154 -33.46 22.59 0.56
N ASN A 155 -34.34 23.14 1.41
CA ASN A 155 -34.86 22.40 2.56
C ASN A 155 -36.07 21.56 2.12
N PHE A 156 -35.80 20.33 1.69
CA PHE A 156 -36.81 19.39 1.22
C PHE A 156 -37.61 18.73 2.36
N ASP A 157 -38.86 18.39 2.07
CA ASP A 157 -39.71 17.56 2.93
C ASP A 157 -39.25 16.09 2.98
N ALA A 158 -39.88 15.28 3.83
CA ALA A 158 -39.49 13.88 4.03
C ALA A 158 -39.64 13.03 2.75
N THR A 159 -40.72 13.27 1.99
CA THR A 159 -41.03 12.55 0.75
C THR A 159 -40.02 12.84 -0.37
N MET A 160 -39.56 14.09 -0.49
CA MET A 160 -38.52 14.44 -1.46
C MET A 160 -37.14 13.93 -1.04
N LYS A 161 -36.85 13.87 0.27
CA LYS A 161 -35.61 13.24 0.77
C LYS A 161 -35.55 11.75 0.49
N GLU A 162 -36.68 11.05 0.63
CA GLU A 162 -36.80 9.63 0.24
C GLU A 162 -36.57 9.46 -1.26
N TYR A 163 -37.21 10.28 -2.09
CA TYR A 163 -36.98 10.31 -3.54
C TYR A 163 -35.50 10.50 -3.92
N PHE A 164 -34.80 11.45 -3.32
CA PHE A 164 -33.36 11.64 -3.60
C PHE A 164 -32.48 10.49 -3.11
N THR A 165 -32.91 9.79 -2.06
CA THR A 165 -32.22 8.58 -1.58
C THR A 165 -32.38 7.44 -2.58
N ASP A 166 -33.55 7.28 -3.18
CA ASP A 166 -33.80 6.29 -4.23
C ASP A 166 -33.05 6.61 -5.53
N VAL A 167 -33.02 7.89 -5.93
CA VAL A 167 -32.21 8.35 -7.08
C VAL A 167 -30.73 8.11 -6.83
N GLU A 168 -30.24 8.39 -5.62
CA GLU A 168 -28.86 8.09 -5.22
C GLU A 168 -28.55 6.60 -5.32
N ALA A 169 -29.43 5.74 -4.79
CA ALA A 169 -29.27 4.31 -4.85
C ALA A 169 -29.23 3.79 -6.30
N ALA A 170 -30.06 4.35 -7.18
CA ALA A 170 -30.08 4.00 -8.60
C ALA A 170 -28.77 4.40 -9.33
N ILE A 171 -28.26 5.60 -9.06
CA ILE A 171 -26.97 6.06 -9.61
C ILE A 171 -25.83 5.18 -9.11
N LEU A 172 -25.82 4.84 -7.82
CA LEU A 172 -24.81 3.97 -7.22
C LEU A 172 -24.90 2.53 -7.75
N SER A 173 -26.11 2.01 -7.99
CA SER A 173 -26.34 0.71 -8.63
C SER A 173 -25.64 0.63 -9.97
N TYR A 174 -26.00 1.53 -10.89
CA TYR A 174 -25.39 1.57 -12.22
C TYR A 174 -23.88 1.81 -12.14
N PHE A 175 -23.44 2.74 -11.27
CA PHE A 175 -22.03 3.05 -11.13
C PHE A 175 -21.20 1.84 -10.63
N THR A 176 -21.78 1.03 -9.74
CA THR A 176 -21.17 -0.21 -9.25
C THR A 176 -21.03 -1.23 -10.39
N VAL A 177 -22.08 -1.41 -11.21
CA VAL A 177 -22.04 -2.29 -12.39
C VAL A 177 -20.98 -1.82 -13.40
N PHE A 178 -20.86 -0.51 -13.61
CA PHE A 178 -19.81 0.10 -14.43
C PHE A 178 -18.40 -0.18 -13.87
N LEU A 179 -18.18 0.04 -12.57
CA LEU A 179 -16.86 -0.20 -11.93
C LEU A 179 -16.44 -1.68 -11.99
N ARG A 180 -17.40 -2.62 -11.99
CA ARG A 180 -17.15 -4.06 -12.17
C ARG A 180 -16.93 -4.46 -13.64
N GLY A 181 -17.15 -3.55 -14.58
CA GLY A 181 -16.91 -3.78 -16.01
C GLY A 181 -18.02 -4.58 -16.71
N TYR A 182 -19.23 -4.62 -16.17
CA TYR A 182 -20.36 -5.37 -16.77
C TYR A 182 -21.14 -4.58 -17.83
N THR A 183 -20.83 -3.30 -18.06
CA THR A 183 -21.60 -2.38 -18.93
C THR A 183 -21.09 -2.24 -20.37
N SER A 184 -20.53 -3.29 -21.02
CA SER A 184 -20.45 -3.50 -22.50
C SER A 184 -19.08 -3.77 -23.15
N ASP A 185 -19.18 -4.41 -24.33
CA ASP A 185 -18.22 -5.06 -25.24
C ASP A 185 -17.02 -4.27 -25.82
N GLU A 186 -16.84 -2.97 -25.50
CA GLU A 186 -15.71 -2.16 -26.03
C GLU A 186 -14.78 -1.59 -24.95
N GLN A 187 -15.17 -1.60 -23.67
CA GLN A 187 -14.38 -1.03 -22.58
C GLN A 187 -13.60 -2.14 -21.86
N THR A 188 -12.27 -2.07 -21.91
CA THR A 188 -11.46 -3.05 -21.16
C THR A 188 -11.60 -2.73 -19.68
N LEU A 189 -11.93 -3.71 -18.82
CA LEU A 189 -11.92 -3.57 -17.34
C LEU A 189 -10.65 -2.84 -16.82
N LYS A 190 -9.53 -3.04 -17.53
CA LYS A 190 -8.28 -2.33 -17.36
C LYS A 190 -8.43 -0.81 -17.45
N ASP A 191 -9.13 -0.28 -18.44
CA ASP A 191 -9.31 1.16 -18.65
C ASP A 191 -10.05 1.78 -17.47
N ILE A 192 -11.15 1.14 -17.05
CA ILE A 192 -11.95 1.54 -15.88
C ILE A 192 -11.07 1.54 -14.63
N SER A 193 -10.35 0.46 -14.39
CA SER A 193 -9.51 0.28 -13.19
C SER A 193 -8.40 1.32 -13.10
N TYR A 194 -7.71 1.61 -14.21
CA TYR A 194 -6.64 2.59 -14.23
C TYR A 194 -7.17 4.03 -14.17
N SER A 195 -8.28 4.34 -14.84
CA SER A 195 -8.94 5.65 -14.72
C SER A 195 -9.41 5.91 -13.28
N PHE A 196 -10.04 4.91 -12.65
CA PHE A 196 -10.49 5.01 -11.26
C PHE A 196 -9.31 5.16 -10.29
N THR A 197 -8.28 4.32 -10.44
CA THR A 197 -7.07 4.41 -9.61
C THR A 197 -6.35 5.75 -9.79
N ARG A 198 -6.28 6.29 -11.01
CA ARG A 198 -5.71 7.61 -11.26
C ARG A 198 -6.47 8.69 -10.51
N LEU A 199 -7.81 8.70 -10.57
CA LEU A 199 -8.62 9.68 -9.86
C LEU A 199 -8.39 9.61 -8.34
N LEU A 200 -8.23 8.40 -7.79
CA LEU A 200 -7.90 8.19 -6.39
C LEU A 200 -6.49 8.69 -6.04
N LEU A 201 -5.47 8.35 -6.84
CA LEU A 201 -4.07 8.78 -6.62
C LEU A 201 -3.92 10.31 -6.69
N LEU A 202 -4.71 10.95 -7.56
CA LEU A 202 -4.70 12.40 -7.72
C LEU A 202 -5.65 13.12 -6.75
N GLU A 203 -6.32 12.41 -5.85
CA GLU A 203 -7.30 12.97 -4.89
C GLU A 203 -8.45 13.72 -5.59
N GLN A 204 -8.78 13.31 -6.82
CA GLN A 204 -9.84 13.89 -7.64
C GLN A 204 -11.18 13.18 -7.45
N PHE A 205 -11.20 12.06 -6.74
CA PHE A 205 -12.39 11.32 -6.37
C PHE A 205 -12.86 11.73 -4.96
N PRO A 206 -14.09 12.25 -4.78
CA PRO A 206 -14.55 12.70 -3.46
C PRO A 206 -14.59 11.58 -2.42
N GLN A 207 -14.04 11.82 -1.23
CA GLN A 207 -14.03 10.87 -0.10
C GLN A 207 -15.46 10.48 0.33
N SER A 208 -16.42 11.41 0.29
CA SER A 208 -17.82 11.14 0.60
C SER A 208 -18.47 10.17 -0.39
N LEU A 209 -18.17 10.32 -1.68
CA LEU A 209 -18.63 9.40 -2.72
C LEU A 209 -17.96 8.02 -2.56
N LEU A 210 -16.66 7.98 -2.27
CA LEU A 210 -15.93 6.72 -2.03
C LEU A 210 -16.56 5.92 -0.90
N TYR A 211 -16.88 6.61 0.21
CA TYR A 211 -17.57 5.99 1.34
C TYR A 211 -18.96 5.47 0.94
N LYS A 212 -19.73 6.20 0.14
CA LYS A 212 -21.04 5.75 -0.34
C LYS A 212 -20.96 4.54 -1.27
N VAL A 213 -19.99 4.50 -2.19
CA VAL A 213 -19.73 3.34 -3.07
C VAL A 213 -19.39 2.11 -2.24
N ILE A 214 -18.53 2.24 -1.22
CA ILE A 214 -18.16 1.12 -0.34
C ILE A 214 -19.39 0.62 0.44
N ASN A 215 -20.22 1.52 0.99
CA ASN A 215 -21.43 1.09 1.71
C ASN A 215 -22.47 0.45 0.79
N PHE A 216 -22.61 0.95 -0.44
CA PHE A 216 -23.50 0.36 -1.43
C PHE A 216 -23.04 -1.05 -1.82
N ALA A 217 -21.75 -1.22 -2.11
CA ALA A 217 -21.16 -2.51 -2.47
C ALA A 217 -21.19 -3.55 -1.33
N LEU A 218 -21.32 -3.11 -0.08
CA LEU A 218 -21.48 -3.99 1.09
C LEU A 218 -22.92 -4.36 1.39
N ASN A 219 -23.90 -3.71 0.75
CA ASN A 219 -25.29 -3.95 1.04
C ASN A 219 -25.77 -5.22 0.31
N GLU A 220 -26.06 -6.26 1.09
CA GLU A 220 -26.50 -7.58 0.61
C GLU A 220 -27.84 -7.52 -0.15
N ASP A 221 -28.65 -6.47 0.04
CA ASP A 221 -29.91 -6.29 -0.70
C ASP A 221 -29.69 -5.97 -2.18
N TYR A 222 -28.56 -5.35 -2.53
CA TYR A 222 -28.27 -4.88 -3.90
C TYR A 222 -27.06 -5.54 -4.55
N CYS A 223 -26.11 -6.03 -3.76
CA CYS A 223 -24.81 -6.50 -4.24
C CYS A 223 -24.50 -7.90 -3.71
N ASP A 224 -23.80 -8.69 -4.54
CA ASP A 224 -23.20 -9.96 -4.16
C ASP A 224 -21.94 -9.76 -3.30
N SER A 225 -21.48 -10.83 -2.65
CA SER A 225 -20.32 -10.80 -1.75
C SER A 225 -19.02 -10.37 -2.44
N ASP A 226 -18.92 -10.61 -3.75
CA ASP A 226 -17.71 -10.33 -4.54
C ASP A 226 -17.67 -8.90 -5.09
N CYS A 227 -18.77 -8.15 -5.01
CA CYS A 227 -18.90 -6.79 -5.55
C CYS A 227 -17.74 -5.86 -5.13
N LEU A 228 -17.45 -5.82 -3.82
CA LEU A 228 -16.38 -4.97 -3.30
C LEU A 228 -14.99 -5.44 -3.77
N ALA A 229 -14.80 -6.74 -3.87
CA ALA A 229 -13.54 -7.33 -4.34
C ALA A 229 -13.31 -7.05 -5.83
N ASP A 230 -14.35 -7.15 -6.67
CA ASP A 230 -14.30 -6.86 -8.10
C ASP A 230 -13.93 -5.40 -8.39
N ILE A 231 -14.43 -4.46 -7.58
CA ILE A 231 -14.13 -3.03 -7.73
C ILE A 231 -12.70 -2.71 -7.27
N PHE A 232 -12.29 -3.23 -6.10
CA PHE A 232 -11.06 -2.75 -5.45
C PHE A 232 -9.82 -3.63 -5.69
N ASN A 233 -9.94 -4.91 -6.04
CA ASN A 233 -8.78 -5.71 -6.40
C ASN A 233 -7.98 -5.13 -7.58
N PRO A 234 -8.61 -4.66 -8.67
CA PRO A 234 -7.89 -4.00 -9.75
C PRO A 234 -7.19 -2.71 -9.29
N VAL A 235 -7.78 -1.95 -8.36
CA VAL A 235 -7.14 -0.77 -7.77
C VAL A 235 -5.89 -1.18 -7.00
N PHE A 236 -5.99 -2.21 -6.15
CA PHE A 236 -4.86 -2.75 -5.41
C PHE A 236 -3.75 -3.29 -6.31
N ASP A 237 -4.10 -3.91 -7.44
CA ASP A 237 -3.13 -4.39 -8.45
C ASP A 237 -2.35 -3.23 -9.08
N VAL A 238 -3.04 -2.14 -9.44
CA VAL A 238 -2.39 -0.93 -9.98
C VAL A 238 -1.49 -0.28 -8.92
N LEU A 239 -1.91 -0.22 -7.65
CA LEU A 239 -1.07 0.30 -6.56
C LEU A 239 0.18 -0.56 -6.34
N ARG A 240 0.01 -1.89 -6.31
CA ARG A 240 1.12 -2.83 -6.19
C ARG A 240 2.08 -2.69 -7.37
N LEU A 241 1.58 -2.48 -8.59
CA LEU A 241 2.40 -2.24 -9.78
C LEU A 241 3.19 -0.92 -9.66
N CYS A 242 2.55 0.18 -9.24
CA CYS A 242 3.21 1.47 -9.03
C CYS A 242 4.40 1.32 -8.06
N VAL A 243 4.16 0.67 -6.91
CA VAL A 243 5.19 0.45 -5.90
C VAL A 243 6.28 -0.52 -6.37
N SER A 244 5.94 -1.53 -7.18
CA SER A 244 6.94 -2.44 -7.76
C SER A 244 7.90 -1.73 -8.72
N CYS A 245 7.45 -0.64 -9.34
CA CYS A 245 8.26 0.21 -10.21
C CYS A 245 8.94 1.37 -9.46
N SER A 246 8.63 1.57 -8.18
CA SER A 246 9.18 2.64 -7.37
C SER A 246 10.66 2.43 -7.05
N SER A 247 11.44 3.51 -7.14
CA SER A 247 12.81 3.56 -6.66
C SER A 247 13.08 4.83 -5.87
N LEU A 248 13.77 4.72 -4.73
CA LEU A 248 14.25 5.89 -3.97
C LEU A 248 15.31 6.70 -4.72
N LEU A 249 15.82 6.19 -5.84
CA LEU A 249 16.68 6.94 -6.76
C LEU A 249 15.89 7.94 -7.62
N GLN A 250 14.56 7.94 -7.56
CA GLN A 250 13.74 8.96 -8.20
C GLN A 250 13.59 10.15 -7.27
N THR A 251 13.59 11.37 -7.81
CA THR A 251 13.54 12.62 -7.02
C THR A 251 12.13 13.16 -6.81
N ASN A 252 11.10 12.55 -7.40
CA ASN A 252 9.72 13.01 -7.31
C ASN A 252 8.95 12.34 -6.15
N ASP A 253 9.31 12.68 -4.91
CA ASP A 253 8.63 12.13 -3.72
C ASP A 253 7.13 12.44 -3.67
N LEU A 254 6.72 13.62 -4.16
CA LEU A 254 5.31 14.03 -4.20
C LEU A 254 4.43 13.01 -4.92
N VAL A 255 4.94 12.42 -6.01
CA VAL A 255 4.23 11.39 -6.76
C VAL A 255 4.45 10.00 -6.17
N MET A 256 5.67 9.72 -5.73
CA MET A 256 6.09 8.40 -5.24
C MET A 256 5.44 7.98 -3.92
N GLU A 257 5.07 8.94 -3.07
CA GLU A 257 4.34 8.65 -1.84
C GLU A 257 2.86 8.31 -2.09
N LYS A 258 2.28 8.71 -3.23
CA LYS A 258 0.84 8.57 -3.51
C LYS A 258 0.32 7.14 -3.38
N PRO A 259 0.97 6.09 -3.93
CA PRO A 259 0.49 4.72 -3.75
C PRO A 259 0.48 4.27 -2.28
N PHE A 260 1.47 4.69 -1.48
CA PHE A 260 1.54 4.38 -0.05
C PHE A 260 0.44 5.11 0.74
N ILE A 261 0.26 6.40 0.47
CA ILE A 261 -0.78 7.22 1.10
C ILE A 261 -2.17 6.67 0.76
N LEU A 262 -2.43 6.37 -0.52
CA LEU A 262 -3.71 5.84 -0.96
C LEU A 262 -3.98 4.46 -0.37
N MET A 263 -2.99 3.55 -0.39
CA MET A 263 -3.12 2.23 0.24
C MET A 263 -3.48 2.35 1.72
N ARG A 264 -2.75 3.20 2.47
CA ARG A 264 -3.05 3.48 3.87
C ARG A 264 -4.48 4.01 4.05
N SER A 265 -4.87 5.02 3.29
CA SER A 265 -6.17 5.66 3.41
C SER A 265 -7.31 4.69 3.12
N LEU A 266 -7.20 3.86 2.07
CA LEU A 266 -8.21 2.86 1.71
C LEU A 266 -8.39 1.82 2.82
N LEU A 267 -7.29 1.27 3.35
CA LEU A 267 -7.37 0.27 4.43
C LEU A 267 -7.97 0.84 5.72
N GLN A 268 -7.76 2.13 5.99
CA GLN A 268 -8.25 2.79 7.20
C GLN A 268 -9.76 3.11 7.17
N ILE A 269 -10.43 3.01 6.02
CA ILE A 269 -11.87 3.23 5.90
C ILE A 269 -12.60 2.21 6.77
N LYS A 270 -13.44 2.72 7.68
CA LYS A 270 -14.26 1.92 8.58
C LYS A 270 -15.72 2.00 8.17
N VAL A 271 -16.39 0.85 8.11
CA VAL A 271 -17.84 0.76 8.02
C VAL A 271 -18.31 0.04 9.27
N GLY A 272 -18.96 0.77 10.18
CA GLY A 272 -19.19 0.31 11.55
C GLY A 272 -17.87 0.01 12.27
N ASN A 273 -17.71 -1.23 12.74
CA ASN A 273 -16.49 -1.70 13.41
C ASN A 273 -15.49 -2.40 12.50
N ASN A 274 -15.87 -2.68 11.24
CA ASN A 274 -15.06 -3.46 10.30
C ASN A 274 -14.30 -2.55 9.34
N ARG A 275 -13.23 -3.08 8.76
CA ARG A 275 -12.46 -2.43 7.69
C ARG A 275 -12.60 -3.26 6.42
N PRO A 276 -13.68 -3.05 5.65
CA PRO A 276 -14.07 -3.95 4.56
C PRO A 276 -12.98 -4.06 3.48
N LEU A 277 -12.28 -2.97 3.18
CA LEU A 277 -11.16 -3.00 2.23
C LEU A 277 -9.92 -3.72 2.77
N THR A 278 -9.73 -3.75 4.08
CA THR A 278 -8.71 -4.58 4.72
C THR A 278 -9.07 -6.05 4.61
N ASP A 279 -10.34 -6.39 4.80
CA ASP A 279 -10.85 -7.76 4.62
C ASP A 279 -10.61 -8.23 3.18
N VAL A 280 -10.93 -7.39 2.18
CA VAL A 280 -10.66 -7.68 0.75
C VAL A 280 -9.18 -7.93 0.50
N VAL A 281 -8.29 -7.03 0.92
CA VAL A 281 -6.83 -7.17 0.68
C VAL A 281 -6.27 -8.43 1.33
N CYS A 282 -6.67 -8.70 2.58
CA CYS A 282 -6.22 -9.89 3.28
C CYS A 282 -6.85 -11.16 2.73
N ALA A 283 -8.04 -11.12 2.13
CA ALA A 283 -8.66 -12.29 1.50
C ALA A 283 -7.96 -12.73 0.21
N ARG A 284 -7.20 -11.85 -0.45
CA ARG A 284 -6.57 -12.12 -1.74
C ARG A 284 -5.69 -13.39 -1.73
N PRO A 285 -5.65 -14.14 -2.86
CA PRO A 285 -4.78 -15.31 -3.00
C PRO A 285 -3.29 -14.99 -2.93
N ASP A 286 -2.88 -13.79 -3.33
CA ASP A 286 -1.51 -13.32 -3.32
C ASP A 286 -1.11 -12.61 -2.01
N PHE A 287 -1.97 -12.59 -0.98
CA PHE A 287 -1.62 -11.99 0.32
C PHE A 287 -0.49 -12.76 1.03
N ASP A 288 -0.64 -14.08 1.15
CA ASP A 288 0.38 -15.01 1.65
C ASP A 288 0.41 -16.26 0.76
N PRO A 289 1.00 -16.18 -0.45
CA PRO A 289 0.99 -17.26 -1.41
C PRO A 289 1.98 -18.35 -1.01
N LYS A 290 1.66 -19.61 -1.34
CA LYS A 290 2.61 -20.72 -1.15
C LYS A 290 3.82 -20.54 -2.08
N PRO A 291 5.06 -20.64 -1.57
CA PRO A 291 6.25 -20.59 -2.42
C PRO A 291 6.27 -21.72 -3.47
N TYR A 292 6.77 -21.41 -4.67
CA TYR A 292 6.78 -22.32 -5.81
C TYR A 292 8.14 -23.01 -6.01
N THR A 293 9.25 -22.38 -5.59
CA THR A 293 10.60 -22.94 -5.76
C THR A 293 11.40 -23.01 -4.45
N GLY A 294 12.68 -23.39 -4.55
CA GLY A 294 13.63 -23.37 -3.44
C GLY A 294 14.05 -21.97 -2.97
N HIS A 295 13.68 -20.90 -3.69
CA HIS A 295 14.04 -19.50 -3.39
C HIS A 295 13.00 -18.81 -2.51
N ARG A 296 12.52 -19.52 -1.48
CA ARG A 296 11.32 -19.15 -0.70
C ARG A 296 11.32 -17.71 -0.19
N GLY A 297 12.43 -17.24 0.37
CA GLY A 297 12.52 -15.88 0.91
C GLY A 297 12.42 -14.80 -0.18
N ARG A 298 13.11 -15.01 -1.30
CA ARG A 298 13.07 -14.10 -2.46
C ARG A 298 11.69 -14.10 -3.12
N GLU A 299 11.06 -15.26 -3.24
CA GLU A 299 9.71 -15.40 -3.78
C GLU A 299 8.68 -14.66 -2.95
N LEU A 300 8.63 -14.91 -1.63
CA LEU A 300 7.64 -14.26 -0.77
C LEU A 300 7.82 -12.74 -0.79
N SER A 301 9.06 -12.23 -0.78
CA SER A 301 9.29 -10.77 -0.87
C SER A 301 8.76 -10.12 -2.16
N LYS A 302 8.59 -10.88 -3.23
CA LYS A 302 8.14 -10.38 -4.54
C LYS A 302 6.69 -10.72 -4.86
N LEU A 303 6.25 -11.93 -4.53
CA LEU A 303 4.96 -12.49 -4.93
C LEU A 303 3.84 -12.15 -3.95
N THR A 304 4.17 -11.88 -2.68
CA THR A 304 3.16 -11.40 -1.73
C THR A 304 2.65 -10.02 -2.16
N PHE A 305 1.40 -9.73 -1.82
CA PHE A 305 0.76 -8.46 -2.13
C PHE A 305 1.51 -7.28 -1.48
N LEU A 306 1.83 -7.40 -0.18
CA LEU A 306 2.57 -6.39 0.57
C LEU A 306 4.09 -6.43 0.33
N GLY A 307 4.59 -7.43 -0.40
CA GLY A 307 6.00 -7.62 -0.70
C GLY A 307 6.69 -6.37 -1.27
N PRO A 308 6.19 -5.84 -2.41
CA PRO A 308 6.71 -4.62 -3.01
C PRO A 308 6.70 -3.40 -2.08
N PHE A 309 5.65 -3.23 -1.26
CA PHE A 309 5.56 -2.13 -0.29
C PHE A 309 6.67 -2.17 0.74
N LEU A 310 7.05 -3.37 1.20
CA LEU A 310 8.12 -3.55 2.17
C LEU A 310 9.51 -3.53 1.53
N ASN A 311 9.64 -3.73 0.22
CA ASN A 311 10.95 -3.88 -0.45
C ASN A 311 11.62 -2.54 -0.86
N LEU A 312 10.96 -1.40 -0.64
CA LEU A 312 11.53 -0.09 -1.00
C LEU A 312 12.81 0.19 -0.18
N GLY A 313 13.93 0.47 -0.83
CA GLY A 313 15.20 0.76 -0.15
C GLY A 313 16.40 0.76 -1.10
N LEU A 314 17.58 1.12 -0.59
CA LEU A 314 18.84 1.04 -1.34
C LEU A 314 19.54 -0.32 -1.23
N CYS A 315 19.12 -1.17 -0.28
CA CYS A 315 19.78 -2.44 0.03
C CYS A 315 19.08 -3.63 -0.66
N ASP A 316 19.15 -3.75 -1.98
CA ASP A 316 18.69 -4.94 -2.72
C ASP A 316 19.87 -5.91 -2.90
N PHE A 317 20.00 -6.82 -1.94
CA PHE A 317 20.92 -7.94 -2.03
C PHE A 317 20.26 -9.03 -2.88
N GLY A 318 20.85 -9.37 -4.04
CA GLY A 318 20.33 -10.49 -4.82
C GLY A 318 20.64 -10.58 -6.32
N THR A 319 21.50 -9.75 -6.89
CA THR A 319 22.03 -9.97 -8.25
C THR A 319 23.55 -9.85 -8.27
N GLU A 320 24.22 -10.69 -9.05
CA GLU A 320 25.68 -10.66 -9.29
C GLU A 320 26.17 -9.29 -9.78
N PHE A 321 25.24 -8.46 -10.27
CA PHE A 321 25.39 -7.02 -10.38
C PHE A 321 24.77 -6.35 -9.16
N TYR A 322 25.61 -5.83 -8.29
CA TYR A 322 25.33 -4.75 -7.37
C TYR A 322 24.37 -3.73 -8.03
N SER A 323 23.06 -3.82 -7.76
CA SER A 323 22.05 -2.89 -8.30
C SER A 323 22.25 -1.44 -7.79
N TYR A 324 23.19 -1.28 -6.85
CA TYR A 324 23.81 -0.02 -6.41
C TYR A 324 24.43 0.82 -7.56
N LEU A 325 24.46 0.32 -8.79
CA LEU A 325 24.80 1.09 -10.00
C LEU A 325 23.97 2.38 -10.17
N GLY A 326 22.82 2.51 -9.50
CA GLY A 326 22.02 3.74 -9.49
C GLY A 326 22.19 4.65 -8.27
N SER A 327 22.92 4.22 -7.22
CA SER A 327 23.06 5.01 -5.98
C SER A 327 23.99 6.22 -6.12
N GLU A 328 24.45 6.55 -7.34
CA GLU A 328 25.38 7.66 -7.59
C GLU A 328 24.81 9.01 -7.16
N GLN A 329 23.48 9.14 -7.19
CA GLN A 329 22.77 10.34 -6.73
C GLN A 329 22.92 10.59 -5.23
N TYR A 330 23.05 9.51 -4.43
CA TYR A 330 23.24 9.60 -2.98
C TYR A 330 24.71 9.51 -2.59
N PHE A 331 25.47 8.66 -3.29
CA PHE A 331 26.84 8.31 -2.95
C PHE A 331 27.73 8.47 -4.19
N ALA A 332 28.05 9.73 -4.50
CA ALA A 332 28.98 10.07 -5.57
C ALA A 332 30.44 9.83 -5.15
N GLY A 333 31.27 9.38 -6.10
CA GLY A 333 32.71 9.22 -5.94
C GLY A 333 33.21 7.78 -5.82
N ASP A 334 34.53 7.63 -5.99
CA ASP A 334 35.28 6.36 -5.90
C ASP A 334 36.01 6.22 -4.55
N HIS A 335 35.96 7.27 -3.74
CA HIS A 335 36.62 7.37 -2.45
C HIS A 335 35.61 7.23 -1.33
N ILE A 336 36.06 6.58 -0.27
CA ILE A 336 35.32 6.48 0.98
C ILE A 336 35.30 7.89 1.61
N PRO A 337 34.13 8.53 1.79
CA PRO A 337 34.06 9.84 2.43
C PRO A 337 34.60 9.79 3.87
N ILE A 338 35.12 10.92 4.33
CA ILE A 338 35.56 11.09 5.73
C ILE A 338 34.36 10.84 6.65
N ASP A 339 34.55 10.12 7.76
CA ASP A 339 33.45 9.69 8.62
C ASP A 339 32.57 10.86 9.11
N GLU A 340 33.17 12.02 9.39
CA GLU A 340 32.46 13.23 9.85
C GLU A 340 31.46 13.79 8.83
N THR A 341 31.71 13.58 7.53
CA THR A 341 30.82 14.07 6.46
C THR A 341 29.76 13.04 6.06
N ARG A 342 29.92 11.77 6.44
CA ARG A 342 28.97 10.69 6.10
C ARG A 342 27.60 10.90 6.73
N PHE A 343 27.52 11.42 7.95
CA PHE A 343 26.22 11.69 8.59
C PHE A 343 25.33 12.60 7.74
N LYS A 344 25.90 13.71 7.23
CA LYS A 344 25.18 14.65 6.34
C LYS A 344 24.76 14.01 5.02
N LEU A 345 25.58 13.08 4.52
CA LEU A 345 25.27 12.32 3.30
C LEU A 345 24.09 11.37 3.50
N TYR A 346 23.94 10.81 4.70
CA TYR A 346 22.90 9.84 5.03
C TYR A 346 21.56 10.48 5.39
N GLU A 347 21.58 11.65 6.01
CA GLU A 347 20.41 12.32 6.58
C GLU A 347 19.24 12.44 5.59
N GLY A 348 19.50 12.91 4.36
CA GLY A 348 18.45 13.09 3.35
C GLY A 348 17.76 11.78 2.94
N TYR A 349 18.54 10.70 2.79
CA TYR A 349 18.01 9.38 2.50
C TYR A 349 17.20 8.82 3.68
N GLN A 350 17.77 8.88 4.88
CA GLN A 350 17.14 8.36 6.11
C GLN A 350 15.82 9.09 6.40
N HIS A 351 15.78 10.41 6.20
CA HIS A 351 14.54 11.18 6.36
C HIS A 351 13.44 10.71 5.40
N ARG A 352 13.74 10.62 4.10
CA ARG A 352 12.80 10.06 3.11
C ARG A 352 12.35 8.66 3.50
N MET A 353 13.30 7.77 3.80
CA MET A 353 13.01 6.37 4.12
C MET A 353 12.09 6.22 5.34
N ASN A 354 12.28 7.06 6.36
CA ASN A 354 11.44 7.06 7.55
C ASN A 354 9.98 7.44 7.25
N SER A 355 9.71 8.33 6.29
CA SER A 355 8.34 8.60 5.83
C SER A 355 7.67 7.35 5.25
N TYR A 356 8.36 6.63 4.34
CA TYR A 356 7.83 5.40 3.74
C TYR A 356 7.62 4.30 4.78
N ARG A 357 8.54 4.14 5.72
CA ARG A 357 8.41 3.14 6.80
C ARG A 357 7.21 3.41 7.72
N ARG A 358 6.84 4.67 7.95
CA ARG A 358 5.60 5.01 8.66
C ARG A 358 4.36 4.57 7.89
N TYR A 359 4.32 4.77 6.57
CA TYR A 359 3.22 4.25 5.74
C TYR A 359 3.17 2.71 5.76
N MET A 360 4.33 2.04 5.67
CA MET A 360 4.41 0.57 5.79
C MET A 360 3.87 0.07 7.14
N PHE A 361 4.24 0.76 8.23
CA PHE A 361 3.71 0.48 9.56
C PHE A 361 2.19 0.65 9.59
N ASP A 362 1.65 1.79 9.13
CA ASP A 362 0.22 2.06 9.14
C ASP A 362 -0.58 0.99 8.37
N ILE A 363 -0.06 0.56 7.21
CA ILE A 363 -0.66 -0.49 6.36
C ILE A 363 -0.71 -1.82 7.13
N VAL A 364 0.43 -2.32 7.61
CA VAL A 364 0.51 -3.63 8.31
C VAL A 364 -0.26 -3.59 9.63
N HIS A 365 -0.13 -2.50 10.39
CA HIS A 365 -0.86 -2.28 11.64
C HIS A 365 -2.38 -2.33 11.42
N THR A 366 -2.88 -1.75 10.32
CA THR A 366 -4.31 -1.78 10.00
C THR A 366 -4.82 -3.21 9.79
N CYS A 367 -4.03 -4.06 9.11
CA CYS A 367 -4.34 -5.48 8.93
C CYS A 367 -4.34 -6.27 10.26
N LEU A 368 -3.50 -5.88 11.23
CA LEU A 368 -3.40 -6.55 12.53
C LEU A 368 -4.45 -6.08 13.56
N VAL A 369 -4.84 -4.81 13.52
CA VAL A 369 -5.86 -4.26 14.42
C VAL A 369 -7.25 -4.79 14.04
N ASN A 370 -7.49 -5.01 12.76
CA ASN A 370 -8.74 -5.55 12.27
C ASN A 370 -8.88 -7.04 12.65
N GLY A 371 -9.94 -7.37 13.40
CA GLY A 371 -10.14 -8.69 14.00
C GLY A 371 -10.11 -9.85 12.99
N PRO A 372 -10.92 -9.80 11.91
CA PRO A 372 -10.98 -10.87 10.91
C PRO A 372 -9.66 -11.15 10.19
N THR A 373 -8.78 -10.16 10.07
CA THR A 373 -7.56 -10.25 9.28
C THR A 373 -6.30 -10.46 10.11
N ARG A 374 -6.40 -10.37 11.44
CA ARG A 374 -5.25 -10.44 12.35
C ARG A 374 -4.48 -11.75 12.21
N ASP A 375 -5.17 -12.89 12.30
CA ASP A 375 -4.54 -14.22 12.26
C ASP A 375 -3.78 -14.44 10.95
N LYS A 376 -4.44 -14.16 9.80
CA LYS A 376 -3.81 -14.26 8.48
C LYS A 376 -2.63 -13.29 8.31
N SER A 377 -2.68 -12.12 8.93
CA SER A 377 -1.57 -11.16 8.91
C SER A 377 -0.38 -11.62 9.76
N LEU A 378 -0.64 -12.27 10.91
CA LEU A 378 0.40 -12.89 11.74
C LEU A 378 1.04 -14.08 11.02
N GLU A 379 0.24 -14.89 10.32
CA GLU A 379 0.77 -15.99 9.50
C GLU A 379 1.64 -15.48 8.35
N PHE A 380 1.22 -14.43 7.64
CA PHE A 380 2.05 -13.77 6.61
C PHE A 380 3.43 -13.36 7.15
N ILE A 381 3.47 -12.70 8.32
CA ILE A 381 4.74 -12.29 8.95
C ILE A 381 5.57 -13.53 9.33
N SER A 382 4.95 -14.55 9.91
CA SER A 382 5.60 -15.80 10.27
C SER A 382 6.19 -16.52 9.04
N SER A 383 5.41 -16.66 7.96
CA SER A 383 5.82 -17.25 6.68
C SER A 383 7.09 -16.57 6.14
N ILE A 384 7.14 -15.24 6.18
CA ILE A 384 8.33 -14.48 5.77
C ILE A 384 9.53 -14.79 6.67
N LEU A 385 9.37 -14.75 8.00
CA LEU A 385 10.47 -15.01 8.94
C LEU A 385 11.01 -16.44 8.78
N LYS A 386 10.13 -17.44 8.68
CA LYS A 386 10.49 -18.85 8.43
C LYS A 386 11.27 -19.02 7.12
N ALA A 387 10.79 -18.41 6.03
CA ALA A 387 11.43 -18.50 4.73
C ALA A 387 12.83 -17.84 4.69
N ASN A 388 13.10 -16.94 5.63
CA ASN A 388 14.35 -16.19 5.74
C ASN A 388 15.26 -16.64 6.89
N LYS A 389 14.95 -17.75 7.59
CA LYS A 389 15.75 -18.28 8.70
C LYS A 389 17.25 -18.43 8.36
N LYS A 390 17.57 -18.79 7.11
CA LYS A 390 18.97 -18.98 6.65
C LYS A 390 19.78 -17.68 6.52
N ARG A 391 19.19 -16.50 6.71
CA ARG A 391 19.92 -15.22 6.73
C ARG A 391 20.94 -15.12 7.88
N SER A 392 20.77 -15.90 8.95
CA SER A 392 21.71 -15.95 10.08
C SER A 392 22.93 -16.86 9.84
N GLN A 393 22.99 -17.59 8.71
CA GLN A 393 24.10 -18.50 8.41
C GLN A 393 25.35 -17.74 7.96
N LEU A 394 26.52 -18.28 8.30
CA LEU A 394 27.83 -17.69 7.95
C LEU A 394 28.01 -17.46 6.43
N GLN A 395 27.43 -18.34 5.61
CA GLN A 395 27.43 -18.24 4.15
C GLN A 395 26.00 -18.34 3.61
N ALA A 396 25.18 -17.35 3.97
CA ALA A 396 23.82 -17.26 3.45
C ALA A 396 23.82 -17.07 1.92
N ASP A 397 22.99 -17.84 1.22
CA ASP A 397 22.77 -17.69 -0.21
C ASP A 397 21.77 -16.57 -0.48
N ALA A 398 22.31 -15.39 -0.79
CA ALA A 398 21.59 -14.16 -1.14
C ALA A 398 20.44 -14.38 -2.13
N THR A 399 20.65 -15.25 -3.12
CA THR A 399 19.74 -15.41 -4.27
C THR A 399 18.41 -16.06 -3.87
N LYS A 400 18.41 -16.80 -2.75
CA LYS A 400 17.24 -17.51 -2.21
C LYS A 400 16.47 -16.73 -1.16
N LEU A 401 17.03 -15.63 -0.67
CA LEU A 401 16.56 -14.92 0.51
C LEU A 401 15.93 -13.57 0.11
N ALA A 402 15.10 -13.02 0.98
CA ALA A 402 14.59 -11.66 0.84
C ALA A 402 15.74 -10.66 0.96
N THR A 403 15.55 -9.47 0.41
CA THR A 403 16.54 -8.39 0.44
C THR A 403 16.74 -7.86 1.86
N ASP A 404 17.89 -7.24 2.10
CA ASP A 404 18.13 -6.50 3.34
C ASP A 404 17.16 -5.33 3.51
N ALA A 405 16.84 -4.59 2.43
CA ALA A 405 15.86 -3.51 2.48
C ALA A 405 14.49 -4.01 2.99
N PHE A 406 14.00 -5.10 2.41
CA PHE A 406 12.75 -5.73 2.82
C PHE A 406 12.77 -6.16 4.28
N MET A 407 13.83 -6.86 4.70
CA MET A 407 13.95 -7.39 6.05
C MET A 407 14.13 -6.26 7.10
N LEU A 408 14.87 -5.20 6.80
CA LEU A 408 15.02 -4.03 7.67
C LEU A 408 13.70 -3.25 7.81
N ASN A 409 12.91 -3.15 6.74
CA ASN A 409 11.60 -2.50 6.79
C ASN A 409 10.58 -3.31 7.57
N LEU A 410 10.53 -4.64 7.38
CA LEU A 410 9.71 -5.52 8.21
C LEU A 410 10.10 -5.44 9.69
N MET A 411 11.40 -5.43 9.97
CA MET A 411 11.91 -5.25 11.33
C MET A 411 11.47 -3.90 11.92
N TYR A 412 11.55 -2.81 11.15
CA TYR A 412 11.05 -1.51 11.60
C TYR A 412 9.56 -1.58 11.99
N VAL A 413 8.72 -2.18 11.14
CA VAL A 413 7.28 -2.34 11.43
C VAL A 413 7.08 -3.11 12.74
N LEU A 414 7.78 -4.24 12.92
CA LEU A 414 7.70 -5.07 14.12
C LEU A 414 8.24 -4.38 15.38
N LEU A 415 9.28 -3.55 15.27
CA LEU A 415 9.79 -2.74 16.39
C LEU A 415 8.73 -1.74 16.86
N ASN A 416 8.07 -1.05 15.92
CA ASN A 416 7.02 -0.07 16.24
C ASN A 416 5.75 -0.74 16.80
N LEU A 417 5.35 -1.91 16.29
CA LEU A 417 4.26 -2.70 16.86
C LEU A 417 4.58 -3.12 18.31
N SER A 418 5.84 -3.45 18.57
CA SER A 418 6.31 -3.90 19.88
C SER A 418 6.59 -2.77 20.89
N GLU A 419 6.52 -1.51 20.48
CA GLU A 419 6.78 -0.36 21.36
C GLU A 419 5.84 -0.35 22.58
N LYS A 420 4.54 -0.50 22.33
CA LYS A 420 3.47 -0.42 23.35
C LYS A 420 3.24 -1.73 24.14
N ILE A 421 3.96 -2.79 23.82
CA ILE A 421 3.81 -4.09 24.50
C ILE A 421 4.37 -3.99 25.92
N THR A 422 3.58 -4.30 26.94
CA THR A 422 4.06 -4.38 28.32
C THR A 422 4.47 -5.83 28.64
N LEU A 423 5.58 -6.02 29.35
CA LEU A 423 6.19 -7.35 29.56
C LEU A 423 5.29 -8.30 30.36
N ASP A 424 4.41 -7.77 31.21
CA ASP A 424 3.39 -8.52 31.95
C ASP A 424 2.39 -9.27 31.04
N LYS A 425 2.27 -8.84 29.77
CA LYS A 425 1.37 -9.43 28.76
C LYS A 425 2.09 -10.38 27.81
N VAL A 426 3.40 -10.55 27.96
CA VAL A 426 4.20 -11.47 27.16
C VAL A 426 4.29 -12.78 27.91
N ASP A 427 3.77 -13.85 27.31
CA ASP A 427 3.90 -15.19 27.84
C ASP A 427 5.34 -15.68 27.67
N MET A 428 5.97 -16.02 28.80
CA MET A 428 7.34 -16.52 28.88
C MET A 428 7.51 -17.89 28.21
N ASN A 429 6.46 -18.70 28.23
CA ASN A 429 6.47 -20.08 27.78
C ASN A 429 5.95 -20.25 26.34
N TYR A 430 5.71 -19.14 25.64
CA TYR A 430 5.16 -19.15 24.28
C TYR A 430 5.96 -20.01 23.29
N ILE A 431 7.27 -20.10 23.45
CA ILE A 431 8.12 -20.93 22.58
C ILE A 431 7.78 -22.42 22.62
N PHE A 432 7.16 -22.89 23.71
CA PHE A 432 6.70 -24.26 23.90
C PHE A 432 5.21 -24.44 23.54
N HIS A 433 4.51 -23.34 23.24
CA HIS A 433 3.09 -23.40 22.92
C HIS A 433 2.85 -24.09 21.57
N PRO A 434 1.86 -25.00 21.43
CA PRO A 434 1.59 -25.72 20.17
C PRO A 434 1.29 -24.79 18.97
N LYS A 435 0.66 -23.65 19.23
CA LYS A 435 0.38 -22.59 18.24
C LYS A 435 1.53 -21.59 18.04
N CYS A 436 2.72 -21.85 18.60
CA CYS A 436 3.88 -21.01 18.39
C CYS A 436 4.21 -20.95 16.89
N ARG A 437 4.18 -19.74 16.34
CA ARG A 437 4.46 -19.52 14.92
C ARG A 437 5.96 -19.56 14.60
N MET A 438 6.84 -19.70 15.59
CA MET A 438 8.29 -19.65 15.40
C MET A 438 8.90 -21.04 15.57
N ASP A 439 9.77 -21.44 14.64
CA ASP A 439 10.48 -22.73 14.73
C ASP A 439 11.88 -22.54 15.32
N VAL A 440 11.99 -22.78 16.63
CA VAL A 440 13.21 -22.65 17.42
C VAL A 440 13.93 -23.98 17.68
N ARG A 441 13.47 -25.09 17.10
CA ARG A 441 13.99 -26.44 17.43
C ARG A 441 15.48 -26.61 17.13
N ASP A 442 15.92 -26.05 16.01
CA ASP A 442 17.32 -26.07 15.55
C ASP A 442 18.17 -24.90 16.08
N GLU A 443 17.61 -24.03 16.92
CA GLU A 443 18.35 -22.88 17.44
C GLU A 443 19.28 -23.31 18.58
N THR A 444 20.47 -22.72 18.61
CA THR A 444 21.41 -22.91 19.72
C THR A 444 20.84 -22.26 20.98
N ARG A 445 20.71 -23.04 22.06
CA ARG A 445 20.11 -22.61 23.33
C ARG A 445 21.17 -22.13 24.31
N LEU A 446 20.77 -21.28 25.27
CA LEU A 446 21.65 -20.79 26.34
C LEU A 446 22.07 -21.92 27.31
N LYS A 447 21.12 -22.81 27.60
CA LYS A 447 21.26 -24.01 28.41
C LYS A 447 20.32 -25.07 27.81
N TYR A 448 20.65 -26.34 28.02
CA TYR A 448 20.01 -27.51 27.44
C TYR A 448 20.42 -27.89 26.01
N ASN A 449 20.57 -29.19 25.79
CA ASN A 449 20.70 -29.80 24.47
C ASN A 449 19.32 -30.14 23.89
N SER A 450 19.27 -30.56 22.61
CA SER A 450 17.99 -30.82 21.93
C SER A 450 17.18 -31.95 22.57
N ASP A 451 17.83 -32.98 23.12
CA ASP A 451 17.16 -34.12 23.73
C ASP A 451 16.53 -33.73 25.08
N GLU A 452 17.25 -32.95 25.88
CA GLU A 452 16.76 -32.42 27.17
C GLU A 452 15.54 -31.52 27.00
N VAL A 453 15.45 -30.76 25.90
CA VAL A 453 14.26 -29.95 25.61
C VAL A 453 13.08 -30.80 25.19
N ILE A 454 13.29 -31.88 24.43
CA ILE A 454 12.21 -32.81 24.08
C ILE A 454 11.67 -33.49 25.35
N GLU A 455 12.53 -33.78 26.33
CA GLU A 455 12.10 -34.30 27.62
C GLU A 455 11.29 -33.26 28.41
N TYR A 456 11.75 -32.02 28.47
CA TYR A 456 11.02 -30.91 29.10
C TYR A 456 9.67 -30.60 28.43
N GLU A 457 9.60 -30.63 27.10
CA GLU A 457 8.33 -30.47 26.36
C GLU A 457 7.33 -31.58 26.72
N LYS A 458 7.79 -32.82 26.91
CA LYS A 458 6.93 -33.91 27.38
C LYS A 458 6.46 -33.70 28.83
N GLU A 459 7.32 -33.19 29.71
CA GLU A 459 6.93 -32.84 31.08
C GLU A 459 5.83 -31.76 31.08
N LEU A 460 5.96 -30.74 30.22
CA LEU A 460 4.93 -29.71 30.04
C LEU A 460 3.63 -30.28 29.48
N ASP A 461 3.67 -31.15 28.46
CA ASP A 461 2.47 -31.80 27.91
C ASP A 461 1.76 -32.71 28.94
N LEU A 462 2.50 -33.33 29.86
CA LEU A 462 1.94 -34.16 30.94
C LEU A 462 1.17 -33.33 31.99
N THR A 463 1.42 -32.03 32.12
CA THR A 463 0.62 -31.13 32.98
C THR A 463 -0.77 -30.82 32.42
N ALA A 464 -1.05 -31.20 31.16
CA ALA A 464 -2.37 -31.07 30.53
C ALA A 464 -3.28 -32.32 30.71
N ASP A 465 -2.79 -33.42 31.29
CA ASP A 465 -3.59 -34.62 31.57
C ASP A 465 -4.31 -34.51 32.93
N PRO A 466 -5.67 -34.54 33.00
CA PRO A 466 -6.44 -34.41 34.24
C PRO A 466 -6.24 -35.54 35.27
N LYS A 467 -5.33 -36.50 35.03
CA LYS A 467 -4.99 -37.60 35.94
C LYS A 467 -3.69 -37.42 36.75
N PHE A 468 -2.93 -36.35 36.54
CA PHE A 468 -1.69 -36.13 37.31
C PHE A 468 -1.98 -35.57 38.72
N PRO A 469 -1.29 -36.04 39.78
CA PRO A 469 -1.56 -35.60 41.15
C PRO A 469 -1.23 -34.10 41.32
N THR A 470 -2.24 -33.33 41.72
CA THR A 470 -2.25 -31.86 41.89
C THR A 470 -1.29 -31.33 42.98
N GLU A 471 -0.52 -32.19 43.65
CA GLU A 471 0.28 -31.85 44.83
C GLU A 471 1.69 -31.28 44.52
N LEU A 472 2.06 -31.13 43.24
CA LEU A 472 3.30 -30.47 42.79
C LEU A 472 3.07 -29.09 42.12
N ILE A 473 1.82 -28.61 42.07
CA ILE A 473 1.41 -27.37 41.37
C ILE A 473 1.30 -26.20 42.36
N GLU A 474 2.35 -25.99 43.16
CA GLU A 474 2.45 -24.82 44.05
C GLU A 474 3.78 -24.08 43.81
N TYR A 475 3.96 -23.58 42.59
CA TYR A 475 4.60 -22.31 42.24
C TYR A 475 4.57 -22.21 40.71
N GLU A 476 4.27 -21.02 40.19
CA GLU A 476 4.21 -20.66 38.75
C GLU A 476 2.85 -20.88 38.06
N LYS A 477 2.43 -19.84 37.33
CA LYS A 477 1.16 -19.75 36.59
C LYS A 477 0.96 -20.99 35.72
N GLU A 478 -0.18 -21.65 35.89
CA GLU A 478 -0.67 -22.69 34.97
C GLU A 478 -0.48 -22.23 33.52
N LEU A 479 0.34 -22.98 32.78
CA LEU A 479 0.54 -22.78 31.36
C LEU A 479 -0.74 -23.26 30.65
N ASP A 480 -1.67 -22.35 30.38
CA ASP A 480 -2.89 -22.69 29.63
C ASP A 480 -2.56 -22.90 28.14
N LEU A 481 -2.10 -24.10 27.82
CA LEU A 481 -1.80 -24.55 26.46
C LEU A 481 -3.06 -24.67 25.58
N THR A 482 -4.26 -24.46 26.13
CA THR A 482 -5.53 -24.49 25.39
C THR A 482 -5.94 -23.12 24.86
N ALA A 483 -5.46 -22.04 25.49
CA ALA A 483 -5.77 -20.67 25.10
C ALA A 483 -5.02 -20.26 23.82
N ASP A 484 -5.64 -19.39 23.01
CA ASP A 484 -4.94 -18.78 21.88
C ASP A 484 -3.84 -17.81 22.37
N PRO A 485 -2.62 -17.89 21.82
CA PRO A 485 -1.56 -16.92 22.11
C PRO A 485 -2.05 -15.49 21.88
N LYS A 486 -1.70 -14.60 22.80
CA LYS A 486 -2.10 -13.19 22.69
C LYS A 486 -1.18 -12.48 21.70
N PHE A 487 -1.74 -11.55 20.93
CA PHE A 487 -0.99 -10.70 20.00
C PHE A 487 0.31 -10.09 20.59
N PRO A 488 0.33 -9.51 21.81
CA PRO A 488 1.57 -8.97 22.38
C PRO A 488 2.68 -10.01 22.53
N THR A 489 2.32 -11.26 22.81
CA THR A 489 3.28 -12.36 22.91
C THR A 489 3.83 -12.71 21.52
N GLU A 490 2.94 -13.02 20.56
CA GLU A 490 3.36 -13.38 19.21
C GLU A 490 4.20 -12.28 18.54
N CYS A 491 3.74 -11.02 18.66
CA CYS A 491 4.44 -9.86 18.12
C CYS A 491 5.82 -9.69 18.75
N PHE A 492 5.95 -9.81 20.08
CA PHE A 492 7.23 -9.69 20.76
C PHE A 492 8.26 -10.70 20.25
N PHE A 493 7.89 -11.99 20.21
CA PHE A 493 8.80 -13.04 19.71
C PHE A 493 9.11 -12.89 18.22
N MET A 494 8.13 -12.53 17.39
CA MET A 494 8.41 -12.23 15.98
C MET A 494 9.36 -11.04 15.81
N THR A 495 9.26 -10.00 16.65
CA THR A 495 10.22 -8.88 16.65
C THR A 495 11.63 -9.35 17.02
N VAL A 496 11.79 -10.24 18.01
CA VAL A 496 13.09 -10.83 18.37
C VAL A 496 13.74 -11.50 17.15
N HIS A 497 12.99 -12.37 16.46
CA HIS A 497 13.49 -13.04 15.26
C HIS A 497 13.76 -12.08 14.12
N ALA A 498 12.93 -11.05 13.92
CA ALA A 498 13.16 -10.04 12.89
C ALA A 498 14.46 -9.26 13.14
N VAL A 499 14.77 -8.90 14.39
CA VAL A 499 16.04 -8.22 14.73
C VAL A 499 17.24 -9.11 14.39
N GLN A 500 17.17 -10.41 14.69
CA GLN A 500 18.23 -11.37 14.36
C GLN A 500 18.38 -11.56 12.84
N LEU A 501 17.28 -11.75 12.11
CA LEU A 501 17.28 -12.02 10.68
C LEU A 501 17.50 -10.78 9.81
N SER A 502 17.38 -9.58 10.39
CA SER A 502 17.57 -8.30 9.71
C SER A 502 18.83 -7.62 10.22
N TYR A 503 18.77 -6.89 11.34
CA TYR A 503 19.85 -6.01 11.80
C TYR A 503 21.19 -6.75 12.00
N ASN A 504 21.16 -7.92 12.67
CA ASN A 504 22.38 -8.68 12.93
C ASN A 504 22.98 -9.23 11.62
N SER A 505 22.15 -9.83 10.77
CA SER A 505 22.59 -10.35 9.46
C SER A 505 23.19 -9.26 8.56
N SER A 506 22.52 -8.10 8.46
CA SER A 506 22.97 -6.97 7.64
C SER A 506 24.25 -6.33 8.21
N THR A 507 24.43 -6.36 9.54
CA THR A 507 25.67 -5.90 10.19
C THR A 507 26.86 -6.81 9.86
N GLU A 508 26.67 -8.14 9.87
CA GLU A 508 27.70 -9.08 9.44
C GLU A 508 28.05 -8.92 7.96
N GLU A 509 27.04 -8.70 7.11
CA GLU A 509 27.28 -8.43 5.69
C GLU A 509 28.04 -7.10 5.48
N LEU A 510 27.71 -6.03 6.23
CA LEU A 510 28.48 -4.79 6.19
C LEU A 510 29.95 -5.02 6.59
N LYS A 511 30.21 -5.84 7.62
CA LYS A 511 31.58 -6.22 8.00
C LYS A 511 32.30 -6.97 6.87
N ARG A 512 31.60 -7.88 6.18
CA ARG A 512 32.14 -8.63 5.04
C ARG A 512 32.48 -7.71 3.86
N ILE A 513 31.57 -6.80 3.50
CA ILE A 513 31.79 -5.81 2.44
C ILE A 513 32.99 -4.91 2.78
N LYS A 514 33.10 -4.42 4.03
CA LYS A 514 34.26 -3.60 4.47
C LYS A 514 35.60 -4.33 4.30
N ARG A 515 35.65 -5.62 4.65
CA ARG A 515 36.86 -6.45 4.42
C ARG A 515 37.16 -6.60 2.93
N HIS A 516 36.14 -6.84 2.11
CA HIS A 516 36.30 -7.00 0.67
C HIS A 516 36.78 -5.72 -0.02
N VAL A 517 36.26 -4.55 0.37
CA VAL A 517 36.74 -3.24 -0.09
C VAL A 517 38.23 -3.08 0.21
N SER A 518 38.66 -3.38 1.43
CA SER A 518 40.08 -3.29 1.84
C SER A 518 40.97 -4.22 1.03
N GLN A 519 40.54 -5.47 0.81
CA GLN A 519 41.27 -6.46 0.00
C GLN A 519 41.43 -6.02 -1.45
N ILE A 520 40.34 -5.62 -2.12
CA ILE A 520 40.38 -5.16 -3.52
C ILE A 520 41.26 -3.90 -3.65
N ASN A 521 41.24 -3.00 -2.67
CA ASN A 521 42.11 -1.83 -2.67
C ASN A 521 43.62 -2.19 -2.51
N SER A 522 43.95 -3.28 -1.79
CA SER A 522 45.33 -3.82 -1.80
C SER A 522 45.71 -4.34 -3.18
N THR A 523 44.86 -5.17 -3.79
CA THR A 523 45.08 -5.73 -5.13
C THR A 523 45.22 -4.64 -6.20
N ILE A 524 44.44 -3.56 -6.13
CA ILE A 524 44.59 -2.40 -7.03
C ILE A 524 45.98 -1.80 -6.90
N ARG A 525 46.47 -1.58 -5.67
CA ARG A 525 47.81 -1.00 -5.44
C ARG A 525 48.93 -1.92 -5.94
N GLU A 526 48.77 -3.23 -5.79
CA GLU A 526 49.70 -4.24 -6.31
C GLU A 526 49.73 -4.20 -7.85
N ILE A 527 48.58 -4.23 -8.53
CA ILE A 527 48.50 -4.14 -9.99
C ILE A 527 49.07 -2.81 -10.50
N GLU A 528 48.80 -1.69 -9.83
CA GLU A 528 49.37 -0.39 -10.19
C GLU A 528 50.90 -0.38 -10.08
N GLN A 529 51.46 -1.06 -9.08
CA GLN A 529 52.91 -1.20 -8.94
C GLN A 529 53.50 -2.12 -10.02
N GLU A 530 52.84 -3.22 -10.37
CA GLU A 530 53.25 -4.10 -11.48
C GLU A 530 53.24 -3.37 -12.82
N ILE A 531 52.21 -2.55 -13.07
CA ILE A 531 52.11 -1.70 -14.26
C ILE A 531 53.29 -0.74 -14.33
N LYS A 532 53.62 -0.04 -13.23
CA LYS A 532 54.78 0.86 -13.16
C LYS A 532 56.09 0.12 -13.49
N ASN A 533 56.27 -1.07 -12.92
CA ASN A 533 57.45 -1.90 -13.16
C ASN A 533 57.53 -2.37 -14.63
N ALA A 534 56.42 -2.79 -15.23
CA ALA A 534 56.35 -3.22 -16.62
C ALA A 534 56.61 -2.06 -17.60
N THR A 535 56.07 -0.88 -17.31
CA THR A 535 56.33 0.35 -18.09
C THR A 535 57.80 0.76 -18.00
N ALA A 536 58.41 0.70 -16.81
CA ALA A 536 59.85 0.94 -16.64
C ALA A 536 60.72 -0.06 -17.44
N GLN A 537 60.20 -1.27 -17.67
CA GLN A 537 60.84 -2.31 -18.48
C GLN A 537 60.46 -2.29 -19.97
N ASN A 538 59.72 -1.27 -20.45
CA ASN A 538 59.19 -1.17 -21.82
C ASN A 538 58.38 -2.40 -22.29
N ARG A 539 57.67 -3.08 -21.37
CA ARG A 539 56.80 -4.22 -21.70
C ARG A 539 55.37 -3.75 -21.96
N MET A 540 54.73 -4.27 -23.02
CA MET A 540 53.31 -4.05 -23.28
C MET A 540 52.47 -4.64 -22.14
N ASN A 541 51.57 -3.85 -21.55
CA ASN A 541 50.84 -4.20 -20.32
C ASN A 541 49.30 -4.10 -20.46
N ASN A 542 48.77 -4.16 -21.68
CA ASN A 542 47.34 -3.99 -21.97
C ASN A 542 46.43 -4.88 -21.10
N SER A 543 46.80 -6.15 -20.89
CA SER A 543 46.04 -7.06 -20.03
C SER A 543 46.01 -6.63 -18.55
N LEU A 544 47.11 -6.07 -18.04
CA LEU A 544 47.17 -5.54 -16.67
C LEU A 544 46.34 -4.26 -16.55
N MET A 545 46.35 -3.40 -17.57
CA MET A 545 45.51 -2.21 -17.62
C MET A 545 44.02 -2.56 -17.62
N ASP A 546 43.61 -3.57 -18.39
CA ASP A 546 42.22 -4.03 -18.41
C ASP A 546 41.83 -4.74 -17.11
N ASN A 547 42.77 -5.46 -16.47
CA ASN A 547 42.55 -6.00 -15.13
C ASN A 547 42.36 -4.89 -14.09
N LEU A 548 43.20 -3.85 -14.14
CA LEU A 548 43.10 -2.68 -13.26
C LEU A 548 41.75 -1.97 -13.41
N LYS A 549 41.27 -1.77 -14.65
CA LYS A 549 39.95 -1.18 -14.90
C LYS A 549 38.83 -2.00 -14.26
N ARG A 550 38.87 -3.33 -14.40
CA ARG A 550 37.87 -4.23 -13.77
C ARG A 550 37.90 -4.12 -12.25
N HIS A 551 39.07 -4.20 -11.62
CA HIS A 551 39.19 -4.07 -10.17
C HIS A 551 38.77 -2.70 -9.64
N LYS A 552 39.09 -1.60 -10.35
CA LYS A 552 38.61 -0.25 -10.00
C LYS A 552 37.09 -0.14 -10.07
N LEU A 553 36.47 -0.74 -11.09
CA LEU A 553 35.01 -0.79 -11.20
C LEU A 553 34.39 -1.60 -10.04
N THR A 554 34.93 -2.77 -9.72
CA THR A 554 34.47 -3.57 -8.58
C THR A 554 34.65 -2.83 -7.25
N HIS A 555 35.78 -2.14 -7.05
CA HIS A 555 36.00 -1.31 -5.87
C HIS A 555 34.94 -0.21 -5.74
N LYS A 556 34.65 0.52 -6.84
CA LYS A 556 33.59 1.54 -6.88
C LYS A 556 32.23 0.96 -6.48
N GLN A 557 31.87 -0.21 -7.02
CA GLN A 557 30.62 -0.90 -6.68
C GLN A 557 30.55 -1.32 -5.21
N LEU A 558 31.64 -1.88 -4.67
CA LEU A 558 31.72 -2.31 -3.27
C LEU A 558 31.68 -1.15 -2.28
N VAL A 559 32.37 -0.04 -2.57
CA VAL A 559 32.32 1.18 -1.74
C VAL A 559 30.89 1.72 -1.69
N ARG A 560 30.17 1.73 -2.81
CA ARG A 560 28.77 2.16 -2.84
C ARG A 560 27.85 1.23 -2.06
N ALA A 561 28.01 -0.08 -2.23
CA ALA A 561 27.26 -1.06 -1.44
C ALA A 561 27.51 -0.84 0.06
N MET A 562 28.77 -0.68 0.46
CA MET A 562 29.14 -0.36 1.84
C MET A 562 28.42 0.89 2.36
N LEU A 563 28.42 1.98 1.59
CA LEU A 563 27.77 3.23 1.98
C LEU A 563 26.24 3.09 2.08
N CYS A 564 25.60 2.33 1.20
CA CYS A 564 24.15 2.06 1.28
C CYS A 564 23.76 1.27 2.53
N PHE A 565 24.52 0.21 2.84
CA PHE A 565 24.32 -0.58 4.06
C PHE A 565 24.59 0.27 5.30
N GLU A 566 25.70 1.02 5.33
CA GLU A 566 26.06 1.89 6.44
C GLU A 566 25.01 2.98 6.66
N CYS A 567 24.48 3.58 5.59
CA CYS A 567 23.40 4.55 5.65
C CYS A 567 22.13 3.96 6.28
N SER A 568 21.74 2.75 5.88
CA SER A 568 20.53 2.10 6.39
C SER A 568 20.66 1.66 7.85
N LEU A 569 21.84 1.13 8.24
CA LEU A 569 22.11 0.62 9.59
C LEU A 569 22.42 1.72 10.62
N ARG A 570 22.85 2.90 10.16
CA ARG A 570 23.08 4.10 10.99
C ARG A 570 21.87 5.04 11.01
N ASP A 571 20.72 4.61 10.52
CA ASP A 571 19.48 5.39 10.66
C ASP A 571 19.11 5.51 12.14
N ARG A 572 19.11 6.74 12.63
CA ARG A 572 18.88 7.03 14.05
C ARG A 572 17.55 6.47 14.54
N ALA A 573 16.48 6.60 13.76
CA ALA A 573 15.16 6.10 14.15
C ALA A 573 15.16 4.57 14.31
N LEU A 574 15.86 3.86 13.43
CA LEU A 574 15.97 2.41 13.47
C LEU A 574 16.85 1.95 14.64
N VAL A 575 17.99 2.61 14.85
CA VAL A 575 18.93 2.30 15.94
C VAL A 575 18.27 2.55 17.30
N ASP A 576 17.63 3.70 17.49
CA ASP A 576 16.96 4.03 18.75
C ASP A 576 15.85 3.02 19.06
N SER A 577 15.02 2.67 18.07
CA SER A 577 13.97 1.65 18.24
C SER A 577 14.54 0.26 18.57
N THR A 578 15.63 -0.12 17.92
CA THR A 578 16.31 -1.41 18.16
C THR A 578 16.92 -1.47 19.56
N LEU A 579 17.56 -0.38 20.01
CA LEU A 579 18.12 -0.29 21.37
C LEU A 579 17.01 -0.34 22.43
N MET A 580 15.91 0.38 22.23
CA MET A 580 14.75 0.34 23.12
C MET A 580 14.16 -1.07 23.23
N PHE A 581 14.01 -1.76 22.10
CA PHE A 581 13.53 -3.13 22.09
C PHE A 581 14.53 -4.09 22.73
N THR A 582 15.83 -3.93 22.49
CA THR A 582 16.89 -4.74 23.12
C THR A 582 16.86 -4.58 24.64
N ASN A 583 16.67 -3.37 25.15
CA ASN A 583 16.47 -3.14 26.59
C ASN A 583 15.22 -3.86 27.10
N LYS A 584 14.09 -3.80 26.37
CA LYS A 584 12.88 -4.56 26.72
C LYS A 584 13.15 -6.08 26.74
N GLN A 585 13.90 -6.61 25.76
CA GLN A 585 14.29 -8.01 25.70
C GLN A 585 15.19 -8.41 26.88
N LEU A 586 16.14 -7.57 27.27
CA LEU A 586 16.99 -7.82 28.44
C LEU A 586 16.17 -7.85 29.73
N ASN A 587 15.25 -6.89 29.92
CA ASN A 587 14.36 -6.90 31.09
C ASN A 587 13.46 -8.14 31.12
N PHE A 588 12.99 -8.60 29.97
CA PHE A 588 12.23 -9.85 29.86
C PHE A 588 13.07 -11.07 30.28
N LEU A 589 14.31 -11.17 29.81
CA LEU A 589 15.23 -12.23 30.22
C LEU A 589 15.57 -12.15 31.72
N ILE A 590 15.75 -10.96 32.27
CA ILE A 590 15.96 -10.77 33.72
C ILE A 590 14.74 -11.25 34.48
N SER A 591 13.52 -10.91 34.05
CA SER A 591 12.29 -11.38 34.70
C SER A 591 12.07 -12.90 34.61
N MET A 592 12.70 -13.58 33.65
CA MET A 592 12.70 -15.05 33.58
C MET A 592 13.72 -15.70 34.51
N ILE A 593 14.77 -14.98 34.90
CA ILE A 593 15.86 -15.49 35.74
C ILE A 593 15.63 -15.13 37.21
N ASP A 594 15.03 -13.97 37.48
CA ASP A 594 14.71 -13.53 38.84
C ASP A 594 13.50 -14.32 39.36
N PRO A 595 13.65 -15.15 40.40
CA PRO A 595 12.56 -15.93 40.95
C PRO A 595 11.54 -15.10 41.77
N ASN A 596 11.69 -13.77 41.83
CA ASN A 596 10.82 -12.86 42.62
C ASN A 596 9.92 -11.97 41.76
#